data_AF-J4VBA9-F1
#
_entry.id   AF-J4VBA9-F1
#
_cell.length_a   1.000
_cell.length_b   1.000
_cell.length_c   1.000
_cell.angle_alpha   90.00
_cell.angle_beta   90.00
_cell.angle_gamma   90.00
#
_symmetry.space_group_name_H-M   'P 1'
#
loop_
_entity.id
_entity.type
_entity.pdbx_description
1 polymer ?
#
loop_
_entity_poly.entity_id
_entity_poly.type
_entity_poly.pdbx_seq_one_letter_code
_entity_poly.pdbx_strand_id
1 'polypeptide(L)'
;MQVKINKKEFSLSDKELSRAVEDFCEVKSQIDVLNESLKTHKDVIVAKARELLNDDEATTINFIDDKDGVKVSFGWNIEVSDVSALMTLLGPNFNLLVRTDTTYKPEKKLKELALNDDGLKQCLDIKEKSPSVSVI
;
A
#
# COMPACT_ATOMS: atom_id res chain seq x y z
N MET A 1 23.56 21.09 8.37
CA MET A 1 22.09 20.95 8.30
C MET A 1 21.48 20.91 9.70
N GLN A 2 20.19 21.26 9.85
CA GLN A 2 19.47 21.17 11.12
C GLN A 2 18.75 19.83 11.19
N VAL A 3 18.98 19.06 12.26
CA VAL A 3 18.35 17.78 12.51
C VAL A 3 17.36 17.95 13.66
N LYS A 4 16.16 17.43 13.48
CA LYS A 4 15.08 17.49 14.48
C LYS A 4 14.67 16.08 14.90
N ILE A 5 14.73 15.83 16.21
CA ILE A 5 14.23 14.60 16.82
C ILE A 5 13.19 15.02 17.87
N ASN A 6 11.91 14.79 17.56
CA ASN A 6 10.78 15.29 18.35
C ASN A 6 10.86 16.81 18.53
N LYS A 7 10.99 17.29 19.78
CA LYS A 7 11.11 18.72 20.13
C LYS A 7 12.57 19.19 20.24
N LYS A 8 13.55 18.30 20.03
CA LYS A 8 14.98 18.64 20.11
C LYS A 8 15.51 18.96 18.71
N GLU A 9 16.24 20.05 18.60
CA GLU A 9 16.87 20.50 17.37
C GLU A 9 18.37 20.69 17.61
N PHE A 10 19.18 20.22 16.67
CA PHE A 10 20.63 20.37 16.73
C PHE A 10 21.21 20.54 15.33
N SER A 11 22.37 21.17 15.24
CA SER A 11 23.11 21.30 13.99
C SER A 11 24.02 20.09 13.81
N LEU A 12 23.98 19.49 12.62
CA LEU A 12 24.86 18.43 12.19
C LEU A 12 25.67 18.91 10.97
N SER A 13 26.98 18.78 11.04
CA SER A 13 27.88 19.05 9.91
C SER A 13 28.28 17.74 9.24
N ASP A 14 27.46 17.30 8.29
CA ASP A 14 27.71 16.13 7.48
C ASP A 14 27.44 16.48 6.01
N LYS A 15 28.51 16.48 5.19
CA LYS A 15 28.43 16.87 3.78
C LYS A 15 27.79 15.79 2.91
N GLU A 16 28.05 14.53 3.21
CA GLU A 16 27.50 13.40 2.45
C GLU A 16 25.99 13.33 2.66
N LEU A 17 25.54 13.42 3.92
CA LEU A 17 24.12 13.47 4.23
C LEU A 17 23.42 14.69 3.63
N SER A 18 24.05 15.87 3.69
CA SER A 18 23.48 17.08 3.10
C SER A 18 23.27 16.91 1.60
N ARG A 19 24.26 16.37 0.89
CA ARG A 19 24.14 16.12 -0.56
C ARG A 19 23.09 15.06 -0.87
N ALA A 20 23.05 13.97 -0.11
CA ALA A 20 22.06 12.91 -0.28
C ALA A 20 20.62 13.43 -0.09
N VAL A 21 20.39 14.34 0.86
CA VAL A 21 19.08 14.96 1.05
C VAL A 21 18.69 15.86 -0.12
N GLU A 22 19.63 16.67 -0.63
CA GLU A 22 19.39 17.50 -1.83
C GLU A 22 19.03 16.65 -3.05
N ASP A 23 19.86 15.65 -3.36
CA ASP A 23 19.66 14.76 -4.51
C ASP A 23 18.35 13.97 -4.39
N PHE A 24 18.00 13.50 -3.19
CA PHE A 24 16.72 12.82 -2.94
C PHE A 24 15.52 13.72 -3.25
N CYS A 25 15.54 14.97 -2.77
CA CYS A 25 14.46 15.92 -3.02
C CYS A 25 14.30 16.23 -4.51
N GLU A 26 15.40 16.38 -5.24
CA GLU A 26 15.39 16.61 -6.68
C GLU A 26 14.79 15.42 -7.44
N VAL A 27 15.30 14.21 -7.19
CA VAL A 27 14.80 12.98 -7.82
C VAL A 27 13.32 12.76 -7.51
N LYS A 28 12.90 12.99 -6.25
CA LYS A 28 11.50 12.86 -5.87
C LYS A 28 10.60 13.83 -6.64
N SER A 29 11.03 15.08 -6.82
CA SER A 29 10.29 16.07 -7.60
C SER A 29 10.11 15.63 -9.06
N GLN A 30 11.16 15.08 -9.68
CA GLN A 30 11.07 14.55 -11.04
C GLN A 30 10.11 13.35 -11.12
N ILE A 31 10.16 12.43 -10.15
CA ILE A 31 9.23 11.30 -10.04
C ILE A 31 7.78 11.79 -9.92
N ASP A 32 7.52 12.84 -9.16
CA ASP A 32 6.17 13.37 -8.98
C ASP A 32 5.61 13.96 -10.26
N VAL A 33 6.42 14.69 -11.03
CA VAL A 33 6.04 15.16 -12.37
C VAL A 33 5.72 13.99 -13.31
N LEU A 34 6.56 12.96 -13.30
CA LEU A 34 6.34 11.76 -14.13
C LEU A 34 5.10 10.98 -13.70
N ASN A 35 4.80 10.90 -12.41
CA ASN A 35 3.60 10.24 -11.90
C ASN A 35 2.32 10.97 -12.34
N GLU A 36 2.32 12.31 -12.32
CA GLU A 36 1.20 13.08 -12.85
C GLU A 36 1.03 12.88 -14.37
N SER A 37 2.13 12.88 -15.13
CA SER A 37 2.08 12.55 -16.56
C SER A 37 1.54 11.14 -16.81
N LEU A 38 1.98 10.15 -16.02
CA LEU A 38 1.53 8.76 -16.13
C LEU A 38 0.03 8.64 -15.80
N LYS A 39 -0.47 9.43 -14.85
CA LYS A 39 -1.89 9.45 -14.48
C LYS A 39 -2.77 9.83 -15.67
N THR A 40 -2.40 10.85 -16.45
CA THR A 40 -3.14 11.23 -17.67
C THR A 40 -3.26 10.07 -18.65
N HIS A 41 -2.19 9.31 -18.87
CA HIS A 41 -2.23 8.14 -19.75
C HIS A 41 -3.08 7.00 -19.17
N LYS A 42 -2.97 6.74 -17.86
CA LYS A 42 -3.81 5.77 -17.16
C LYS A 42 -5.29 6.09 -17.31
N ASP A 43 -5.69 7.35 -17.18
CA ASP A 43 -7.08 7.77 -17.29
C ASP A 43 -7.65 7.48 -18.69
N VAL A 44 -6.88 7.75 -19.74
CA VAL A 44 -7.26 7.42 -21.13
C VAL A 44 -7.43 5.92 -21.33
N ILE A 45 -6.44 5.13 -20.87
CA ILE A 45 -6.44 3.66 -21.00
C ILE A 45 -7.63 3.06 -20.24
N VAL A 46 -7.89 3.52 -19.01
CA VAL A 46 -9.00 3.04 -18.18
C VAL A 46 -10.35 3.43 -18.76
N ALA A 47 -10.50 4.64 -19.30
CA ALA A 47 -11.73 5.05 -19.97
C ALA A 47 -12.04 4.12 -21.16
N LYS A 48 -11.04 3.85 -22.01
CA LYS A 48 -11.18 2.91 -23.14
C LYS A 48 -11.45 1.48 -22.69
N ALA A 49 -10.78 1.02 -21.65
CA ALA A 49 -11.03 -0.30 -21.07
C ALA A 49 -12.47 -0.46 -20.59
N ARG A 50 -13.04 0.56 -19.93
CA ARG A 50 -14.45 0.55 -19.49
C ARG A 50 -15.42 0.55 -20.67
N GLU A 51 -15.16 1.35 -21.70
CA GLU A 51 -16.00 1.36 -22.91
C GLU A 51 -16.03 -0.01 -23.59
N LEU A 52 -14.87 -0.69 -23.71
CA LEU A 52 -14.76 -1.98 -24.37
C LEU A 52 -15.31 -3.15 -23.54
N LEU A 53 -15.27 -3.05 -22.21
CA LEU A 53 -15.82 -4.08 -21.30
C LEU A 53 -17.28 -3.85 -20.92
N ASN A 54 -17.92 -2.77 -21.37
CA ASN A 54 -19.25 -2.37 -20.87
C ASN A 54 -20.35 -3.43 -21.10
N ASP A 55 -20.08 -4.45 -21.91
CA ASP A 55 -20.97 -5.58 -22.21
C ASP A 55 -20.31 -6.97 -22.02
N ASP A 56 -19.11 -7.03 -21.42
CA ASP A 56 -18.36 -8.27 -21.20
C ASP A 56 -18.35 -8.63 -19.70
N GLU A 57 -18.53 -9.90 -19.35
CA GLU A 57 -18.36 -10.40 -17.97
C GLU A 57 -16.88 -10.41 -17.54
N ALA A 58 -15.96 -10.21 -18.49
CA ALA A 58 -14.54 -10.12 -18.24
C ALA A 58 -14.19 -8.92 -17.35
N THR A 59 -13.45 -9.20 -16.28
CA THR A 59 -12.92 -8.19 -15.35
C THR A 59 -11.54 -7.68 -15.75
N THR A 60 -11.02 -8.09 -16.91
CA THR A 60 -9.66 -7.79 -17.35
C THR A 60 -9.60 -7.61 -18.86
N ILE A 61 -8.83 -6.63 -19.32
CA ILE A 61 -8.52 -6.38 -20.72
C ILE A 61 -7.02 -6.11 -20.88
N ASN A 62 -6.42 -6.57 -21.98
CA ASN A 62 -5.03 -6.28 -22.32
C ASN A 62 -4.99 -5.43 -23.59
N PHE A 63 -4.27 -4.32 -23.57
CA PHE A 63 -3.91 -3.55 -24.76
C PHE A 63 -2.49 -3.94 -25.15
N ILE A 64 -2.28 -4.43 -26.38
CA ILE A 64 -0.98 -4.90 -26.86
C ILE A 64 -0.70 -4.18 -28.18
N ASP A 65 0.50 -3.63 -28.29
CA ASP A 65 1.09 -3.11 -29.51
C ASP A 65 2.29 -4.01 -29.91
N ASP A 66 2.97 -3.71 -31.02
CA ASP A 66 4.02 -4.54 -31.61
C ASP A 66 5.20 -4.87 -30.67
N LYS A 67 5.40 -4.08 -29.61
CA LYS A 67 6.54 -4.21 -28.67
C LYS A 67 6.14 -4.32 -27.21
N ASP A 68 5.05 -3.68 -26.82
CA ASP A 68 4.69 -3.46 -25.42
C ASP A 68 3.20 -3.71 -25.19
N GLY A 69 2.82 -3.92 -23.94
CA GLY A 69 1.42 -4.10 -23.58
C GLY A 69 1.10 -3.68 -22.16
N VAL A 70 -0.15 -3.30 -21.95
CA VAL A 70 -0.70 -2.90 -20.66
C VAL A 70 -1.94 -3.74 -20.34
N LYS A 71 -1.92 -4.37 -19.17
CA LYS A 71 -3.08 -5.06 -18.61
C LYS A 71 -3.87 -4.12 -17.70
N VAL A 72 -5.18 -4.04 -17.92
CA VAL A 72 -6.12 -3.36 -17.04
C VAL A 72 -7.01 -4.42 -16.40
N SER A 73 -7.07 -4.42 -15.07
CA SER A 73 -7.94 -5.31 -14.30
C SER A 73 -8.85 -4.50 -13.40
N PHE A 74 -10.16 -4.77 -13.51
CA PHE A 74 -11.21 -4.23 -12.66
C PHE A 74 -11.50 -5.23 -11.55
N GLY A 75 -10.73 -5.12 -10.46
CA GLY A 75 -10.99 -5.88 -9.23
C GLY A 75 -11.97 -5.15 -8.32
N TRP A 76 -12.81 -5.91 -7.62
CA TRP A 76 -13.67 -5.39 -6.56
C TRP A 76 -13.07 -5.76 -5.20
N ASN A 77 -12.86 -4.78 -4.33
CA ASN A 77 -12.60 -5.06 -2.91
C ASN A 77 -13.96 -5.10 -2.20
N ILE A 78 -14.45 -6.31 -1.91
CA ILE A 78 -15.73 -6.52 -1.24
C ILE A 78 -15.43 -6.95 0.19
N GLU A 79 -15.75 -6.07 1.15
CA GLU A 79 -15.62 -6.33 2.58
C GLU A 79 -17.01 -6.44 3.22
N VAL A 80 -17.16 -7.39 4.15
CA VAL A 80 -18.42 -7.54 4.89
C VAL A 80 -18.47 -6.49 5.99
N SER A 81 -19.31 -5.46 5.80
CA SER A 81 -19.49 -4.38 6.78
C SER A 81 -20.53 -4.71 7.86
N ASP A 82 -21.53 -5.53 7.53
CA ASP A 82 -22.57 -5.98 8.46
C ASP A 82 -22.77 -7.49 8.31
N VAL A 83 -22.15 -8.24 9.22
CA VAL A 83 -22.20 -9.69 9.24
C VAL A 83 -23.62 -10.19 9.51
N SER A 84 -24.36 -9.56 10.41
CA SER A 84 -25.69 -10.01 10.85
C SER A 84 -26.72 -9.88 9.73
N ALA A 85 -26.72 -8.74 9.03
CA ALA A 85 -27.58 -8.53 7.87
C ALA A 85 -27.24 -9.50 6.74
N LEU A 86 -25.94 -9.71 6.46
CA LEU A 86 -25.49 -10.62 5.41
C LEU A 86 -25.82 -12.09 5.73
N MET A 87 -25.68 -12.52 6.97
CA MET A 87 -26.10 -13.85 7.43
C MET A 87 -27.60 -14.06 7.26
N THR A 88 -28.41 -13.03 7.50
CA THR A 88 -29.86 -13.09 7.31
C THR A 88 -30.23 -13.25 5.83
N LEU A 89 -29.53 -12.56 4.94
CA LEU A 89 -29.75 -12.63 3.49
C LEU A 89 -29.27 -13.94 2.86
N LEU A 90 -28.08 -14.41 3.23
CA LEU A 90 -27.48 -15.62 2.66
C LEU A 90 -27.96 -16.91 3.34
N GLY A 91 -28.46 -16.82 4.56
CA GLY A 91 -29.00 -17.93 5.32
C GLY A 91 -28.00 -19.10 5.43
N PRO A 92 -28.42 -20.35 5.13
CA PRO A 92 -27.55 -21.53 5.20
C PRO A 92 -26.30 -21.44 4.30
N ASN A 93 -26.35 -20.66 3.23
CA ASN A 93 -25.24 -20.54 2.28
C ASN A 93 -24.12 -19.60 2.77
N PHE A 94 -24.33 -18.86 3.87
CA PHE A 94 -23.35 -17.90 4.37
C PHE A 94 -21.96 -18.54 4.56
N ASN A 95 -21.90 -19.68 5.25
CA ASN A 95 -20.64 -20.37 5.52
C ASN A 95 -20.01 -21.06 4.29
N LEU A 96 -20.75 -21.15 3.17
CA LEU A 96 -20.22 -21.65 1.90
C LEU A 96 -19.56 -20.53 1.08
N LEU A 97 -19.97 -19.28 1.30
CA LEU A 97 -19.59 -18.12 0.48
C LEU A 97 -18.67 -17.14 1.22
N VAL A 98 -18.60 -17.23 2.55
CA VAL A 98 -17.81 -16.33 3.39
C VAL A 98 -16.79 -17.14 4.17
N ARG A 99 -15.50 -16.80 4.00
CA ARG A 99 -14.41 -17.32 4.84
C ARG A 99 -14.17 -16.37 6.00
N THR A 100 -14.11 -16.90 7.22
CA THR A 100 -13.77 -16.13 8.42
C THR A 100 -12.30 -16.34 8.76
N ASP A 101 -11.53 -15.26 8.73
CA ASP A 101 -10.12 -15.26 9.16
C ASP A 101 -9.99 -14.46 10.47
N THR A 102 -9.48 -15.09 11.53
CA THR A 102 -9.22 -14.41 12.81
C THR A 102 -7.81 -13.84 12.81
N THR A 103 -7.68 -12.51 12.88
CA THR A 103 -6.38 -11.84 12.97
C THR A 103 -6.13 -11.32 14.39
N TYR A 104 -5.08 -11.82 15.05
CA TYR A 104 -4.62 -11.27 16.33
C TYR A 104 -3.66 -10.11 16.09
N LYS A 105 -4.05 -8.90 16.49
CA LYS A 105 -3.21 -7.70 16.38
C LYS A 105 -2.53 -7.43 17.73
N PRO A 106 -1.19 -7.45 17.81
CA PRO A 106 -0.49 -7.24 19.08
C PRO A 106 -0.61 -5.78 19.53
N GLU A 107 -1.03 -5.60 20.78
CA GLU A 107 -1.09 -4.30 21.44
C GLU A 107 0.31 -3.73 21.73
N LYS A 108 0.38 -2.41 21.96
CA LYS A 108 1.64 -1.69 22.19
C LYS A 108 2.48 -2.33 23.30
N LYS A 109 1.85 -2.70 24.41
CA LYS A 109 2.52 -3.29 25.58
C LYS A 109 3.20 -4.62 25.25
N LEU A 110 2.60 -5.47 24.41
CA LEU A 110 3.20 -6.74 24.00
C LEU A 110 4.45 -6.52 23.14
N LYS A 111 4.44 -5.49 22.28
CA LYS A 111 5.60 -5.12 21.45
C LYS A 111 6.77 -4.62 22.30
N GLU A 112 6.50 -3.79 23.30
CA GLU A 112 7.53 -3.26 24.21
C GLU A 112 8.19 -4.38 25.04
N LEU A 113 7.39 -5.33 25.55
CA LEU A 113 7.90 -6.49 26.30
C LEU A 113 8.80 -7.38 25.43
N ALA A 114 8.34 -7.69 24.21
CA ALA A 114 9.08 -8.56 23.29
C ALA A 114 10.43 -7.98 22.86
N LEU A 115 10.68 -6.67 22.96
CA LEU A 115 11.98 -6.06 22.65
C LEU A 115 13.03 -6.28 23.75
N ASN A 116 12.61 -6.58 24.99
CA ASN A 116 13.49 -6.71 26.16
C ASN A 116 13.96 -8.15 26.47
N ASP A 117 13.70 -9.09 25.55
CA ASP A 117 14.14 -10.49 25.54
C ASP A 117 13.65 -11.37 26.70
N ASP A 118 12.46 -11.95 26.53
CA ASP A 118 11.73 -12.73 27.54
C ASP A 118 11.12 -14.04 26.99
N GLY A 119 11.65 -14.57 25.89
CA GLY A 119 11.12 -15.77 25.24
C GLY A 119 9.86 -15.52 24.39
N LEU A 120 9.18 -14.38 24.54
CA LEU A 120 8.00 -14.02 23.73
C LEU A 120 8.31 -13.83 22.25
N LYS A 121 9.55 -13.45 21.91
CA LYS A 121 10.00 -13.29 20.51
C LYS A 121 9.81 -14.56 19.68
N GLN A 122 9.88 -15.75 20.27
CA GLN A 122 9.70 -17.01 19.55
C GLN A 122 8.26 -17.18 19.03
N CYS A 123 7.31 -16.50 19.64
CA CYS A 123 5.89 -16.50 19.26
C CYS A 123 5.50 -15.33 18.36
N LEU A 124 6.45 -14.47 17.98
CA LEU A 124 6.19 -13.21 17.28
C LEU A 124 7.10 -13.10 16.05
N ASP A 125 6.52 -12.88 14.86
CA ASP A 125 7.29 -12.50 13.67
C ASP A 125 7.61 -11.01 13.72
N ILE A 126 8.69 -10.67 14.43
CA ILE A 126 9.16 -9.28 14.58
C ILE A 126 10.11 -8.98 13.42
N LYS A 127 9.57 -8.36 12.38
CA LYS A 127 10.34 -7.78 11.28
C LYS A 127 10.41 -6.26 11.46
N GLU A 128 11.62 -5.72 11.46
CA GLU A 128 11.78 -4.29 11.29
C GLU A 128 11.18 -3.92 9.93
N LYS A 129 10.28 -2.93 9.92
CA LYS A 129 9.77 -2.40 8.66
C LYS A 129 10.93 -1.71 7.94
N SER A 130 11.00 -1.88 6.63
CA SER A 130 11.95 -1.13 5.81
C SER A 130 11.81 0.36 6.13
N PRO A 131 12.92 1.05 6.48
CA PRO A 131 12.87 2.48 6.74
C PRO A 131 12.38 3.20 5.48
N SER A 132 11.44 4.12 5.65
CA SER A 132 10.88 4.93 4.56
C SER A 132 11.47 6.34 4.61
N VAL A 133 11.98 6.83 3.49
CA VAL A 133 12.38 8.23 3.32
C VAL A 133 11.30 8.93 2.50
N SER A 134 10.81 10.05 3.01
CA SER A 134 9.82 10.90 2.33
C SER A 134 10.18 12.36 2.49
N VAL A 135 9.77 13.18 1.53
CA VAL A 135 9.84 14.64 1.66
C VAL A 135 8.83 15.07 2.74
N ILE A 136 9.17 16.12 3.50
CA ILE A 136 8.32 16.71 4.56
C ILE A 136 7.34 17.71 3.92
#